data_AF-A0A7K6I9H0-F1
#
_entry.id   AF-A0A7K6I9H0-F1
#
_cell.length_a   1.000
_cell.length_b   1.000
_cell.length_c   1.000
_cell.angle_alpha   90.00
_cell.angle_beta   90.00
_cell.angle_gamma   90.00
#
_symmetry.space_group_name_H-M   'P 1'
#
loop_
_entity.id
_entity.type
_entity.pdbx_description
1 polymer ?
#
loop_
_entity_poly.entity_id
_entity_poly.type
_entity_poly.pdbx_seq_one_letter_code
_entity_poly.pdbx_strand_id
1 'polypeptide(L)'
;QDEQLRAAQEEHELQRQKLQEEVAGYREQSKQHSLTILALEDRLLEATQQQKMLEEEKAALVEKLEGNAAQEGESSQSFPAAVRFALIFPRNLREELAVVQSMLLEKHTGMARLARELSETRARMSDMRGELSEEQKVELEHSQRQLKHREQELNQLREKLSEMSSLVEEKDRTLKAAAEELRYTPTRPEASEMPLWFSPEQKAHMGVSGWSSALKPWHRNQNGGLVELVPEPPSDWAQLGAKCQGLRHEETIQRQKEGLAELRERVKMLEKRQGSGAVKKSSEPLVVRMEELAEKTVQQRSLEMEPAPVLGEKLKAGKAGRQRVVPGHIPNFSGGSFRITTPSLEMAEATDFGEKMYLDVIGALGCLMEMKELSGMQPLQHLPQEKRGEVGLQRQKALELLYNKIRNLQLRLERKEKMLKDYEGSVEQLRQNQASLQRCQEEMINLEDEAHREAEEKALLREALERMQLQLDQEKRLRRAAKRHKV
;
A
#
# COMPACT_ATOMS: atom_id res chain seq x y z
N GLN A 1 32.95 -20.84 22.13
CA GLN A 1 31.90 -21.88 22.06
C GLN A 1 30.87 -21.66 23.17
N ASP A 2 31.29 -21.50 24.44
CA ASP A 2 30.36 -21.21 25.54
C ASP A 2 29.58 -19.89 25.42
N GLU A 3 30.17 -18.84 24.84
CA GLU A 3 29.48 -17.57 24.63
C GLU A 3 28.38 -17.64 23.55
N GLN A 4 28.60 -18.43 22.50
CA GLN A 4 27.61 -18.65 21.43
C GLN A 4 26.44 -19.50 21.92
N LEU A 5 26.70 -20.47 22.79
CA LEU A 5 25.64 -21.27 23.43
C LEU A 5 24.80 -20.43 24.39
N ARG A 6 25.40 -19.49 25.14
CA ARG A 6 24.65 -18.56 25.99
C ARG A 6 23.78 -17.60 25.17
N ALA A 7 24.32 -17.01 24.10
CA ALA A 7 23.56 -16.13 23.24
C ALA A 7 22.34 -16.84 22.60
N ALA A 8 22.51 -18.09 22.16
CA ALA A 8 21.41 -18.89 21.62
C ALA A 8 20.36 -19.26 22.70
N GLN A 9 20.79 -19.50 23.95
CA GLN A 9 19.88 -19.73 25.08
C GLN A 9 19.08 -18.47 25.43
N GLU A 10 19.73 -17.31 25.49
CA GLU A 10 19.09 -16.02 25.75
C GLU A 10 18.09 -15.65 24.65
N GLU A 11 18.43 -15.92 23.38
CA GLU A 11 17.51 -15.69 22.25
C GLU A 11 16.28 -16.61 22.32
N HIS A 12 16.48 -17.90 22.64
CA HIS A 12 15.37 -18.84 22.81
C HIS A 12 14.47 -18.46 24.00
N GLU A 13 15.05 -17.97 25.10
CA GLU A 13 14.28 -17.45 26.24
C GLU A 13 13.48 -16.20 25.88
N LEU A 14 14.05 -15.28 25.10
CA LEU A 14 13.37 -14.09 24.60
C LEU A 14 12.20 -14.47 23.67
N GLN A 15 12.41 -15.42 22.77
CA GLN A 15 11.35 -15.94 21.89
C GLN A 15 10.24 -16.59 22.71
N ARG A 16 10.58 -17.36 23.74
CA ARG A 16 9.60 -17.96 24.65
C ARG A 16 8.78 -16.91 25.39
N GLN A 17 9.41 -15.82 25.85
CA GLN A 17 8.72 -14.71 26.51
C GLN A 17 7.75 -14.00 25.55
N LYS A 18 8.19 -13.70 24.32
CA LYS A 18 7.32 -13.11 23.28
C LYS A 18 6.10 -13.98 22.99
N LEU A 19 6.29 -15.29 22.81
CA LEU A 19 5.18 -16.22 22.59
C LEU A 19 4.23 -16.28 23.78
N GLN A 20 4.73 -16.19 25.01
CA GLN A 20 3.89 -16.13 26.21
C GLN A 20 3.06 -14.85 26.27
N GLU A 21 3.64 -13.71 25.90
CA GLU A 21 2.93 -12.43 25.82
C GLU A 21 1.83 -12.46 24.74
N GLU A 22 2.13 -13.02 23.56
CA GLU A 22 1.15 -13.20 22.49
C GLU A 22 -0.01 -14.10 22.94
N VAL A 23 0.28 -15.24 23.56
CA VAL A 23 -0.74 -16.15 24.10
C VAL A 23 -1.57 -15.47 25.19
N ALA A 24 -0.97 -14.65 26.05
CA ALA A 24 -1.70 -13.88 27.05
C ALA A 24 -2.62 -12.84 26.39
N GLY A 25 -2.16 -12.16 25.34
CA GLY A 25 -2.96 -11.23 24.53
C GLY A 25 -4.18 -11.91 23.89
N TYR A 26 -3.98 -13.06 23.23
CA TYR A 26 -5.08 -13.83 22.64
C TYR A 26 -6.08 -14.34 23.68
N ARG A 27 -5.59 -14.76 24.86
CA ARG A 27 -6.48 -15.17 25.96
C ARG A 27 -7.34 -14.01 26.44
N GLU A 28 -6.76 -12.82 26.56
CA GLU A 28 -7.50 -11.64 26.99
C GLU A 28 -8.52 -11.19 25.94
N GLN A 29 -8.14 -11.21 24.66
CA GLN A 29 -9.06 -10.96 23.56
C GLN A 29 -10.24 -11.95 23.56
N SER A 30 -9.94 -13.24 23.74
CA SER A 30 -10.97 -14.28 23.83
C SER A 30 -11.94 -14.02 24.99
N LYS A 31 -11.44 -13.64 26.17
CA LYS A 31 -12.31 -13.24 27.30
C LYS A 31 -13.18 -12.03 26.97
N GLN A 32 -12.61 -10.98 26.36
CA GLN A 32 -13.36 -9.79 25.97
C GLN A 32 -14.46 -10.11 24.96
N HIS A 33 -14.17 -10.99 23.99
CA HIS A 33 -15.17 -11.48 23.05
C HIS A 33 -16.28 -12.26 23.77
N SER A 34 -15.94 -13.17 24.69
CA SER A 34 -16.94 -13.90 25.48
C SER A 34 -17.84 -12.96 26.29
N LEU A 35 -17.27 -11.94 26.93
CA LEU A 35 -18.06 -10.93 27.67
C LEU A 35 -18.97 -10.12 26.74
N THR A 36 -18.47 -9.77 25.55
CA THR A 36 -19.26 -9.06 24.54
C THR A 36 -20.42 -9.91 24.04
N ILE A 37 -20.18 -11.20 23.79
CA ILE A 37 -21.22 -12.15 23.37
C ILE A 37 -22.30 -12.25 24.45
N LEU A 38 -21.93 -12.42 25.71
CA LEU A 38 -22.90 -12.47 26.82
C LEU A 38 -23.74 -11.19 26.90
N ALA A 39 -23.13 -10.00 26.79
CA ALA A 39 -23.86 -8.74 26.78
C ALA A 39 -24.80 -8.61 25.58
N LEU A 40 -24.44 -9.18 24.42
CA LEU A 40 -25.31 -9.20 23.24
C LEU A 40 -26.45 -10.22 23.39
N GLU A 41 -26.18 -11.37 24.01
CA GLU A 41 -27.19 -12.39 24.33
C GLU A 41 -28.23 -11.83 25.31
N ASP A 42 -27.80 -11.13 26.37
CA ASP A 42 -28.71 -10.47 27.32
C ASP A 42 -29.61 -9.44 26.63
N ARG A 43 -29.03 -8.58 25.78
CA ARG A 43 -29.81 -7.60 25.00
C ARG A 43 -30.79 -8.25 24.02
N LEU A 44 -30.43 -9.41 23.47
CA LEU A 44 -31.32 -10.17 22.59
C LEU A 44 -32.47 -10.80 23.39
N LEU A 45 -32.20 -11.30 24.60
CA LEU A 45 -33.24 -11.77 25.52
C LEU A 45 -34.19 -10.64 25.92
N GLU A 46 -33.69 -9.45 26.23
CA GLU A 46 -34.53 -8.28 26.53
C GLU A 46 -35.41 -7.90 25.32
N ALA A 47 -34.82 -7.84 24.12
CA ALA A 47 -35.55 -7.51 22.91
C ALA A 47 -36.64 -8.54 22.57
N THR A 48 -36.36 -9.83 22.76
CA THR A 48 -37.36 -10.89 22.53
C THR A 48 -38.49 -10.85 23.57
N GLN A 49 -38.19 -10.53 24.83
CA GLN A 49 -39.22 -10.29 25.85
C GLN A 49 -40.09 -9.08 25.49
N GLN A 50 -39.50 -7.97 25.06
CA GLN A 50 -40.24 -6.78 24.60
C GLN A 50 -41.13 -7.11 23.39
N GLN A 51 -40.61 -7.87 22.42
CA GLN A 51 -41.40 -8.29 21.27
C GLN A 51 -42.60 -9.14 21.71
N LYS A 52 -42.40 -10.08 22.63
CA LYS A 52 -43.49 -10.92 23.15
C LYS A 52 -44.57 -10.07 23.85
N MET A 53 -44.15 -9.10 24.68
CA MET A 53 -45.09 -8.17 25.34
C MET A 53 -45.89 -7.36 24.31
N LEU A 54 -45.24 -6.86 23.25
CA LEU A 54 -45.91 -6.12 22.18
C LEU A 54 -46.86 -7.01 21.37
N GLU A 55 -46.51 -8.27 21.15
CA GLU A 55 -47.39 -9.25 20.49
C GLU A 55 -48.62 -9.58 21.35
N GLU A 56 -48.45 -9.73 22.67
CA GLU A 56 -49.55 -9.91 23.63
C GLU A 56 -50.45 -8.67 23.69
N GLU A 57 -49.88 -7.46 23.74
CA GLU A 57 -50.64 -6.20 23.67
C GLU A 57 -51.41 -6.05 22.36
N LYS A 58 -50.76 -6.39 21.23
CA LYS A 58 -51.41 -6.41 19.92
C LYS A 58 -52.57 -7.41 19.90
N ALA A 59 -52.40 -8.61 20.43
CA ALA A 59 -53.47 -9.60 20.51
C ALA A 59 -54.64 -9.10 21.37
N ALA A 60 -54.35 -8.51 22.53
CA ALA A 60 -55.38 -7.92 23.40
C ALA A 60 -56.12 -6.75 22.75
N LEU A 61 -55.43 -5.92 21.94
CA LEU A 61 -56.07 -4.85 21.18
C LEU A 61 -56.96 -5.40 20.04
N VAL A 62 -56.53 -6.46 19.37
CA VAL A 62 -57.33 -7.14 18.35
C VAL A 62 -58.59 -7.76 18.97
N GLU A 63 -58.46 -8.46 20.10
CA GLU A 63 -59.60 -9.04 20.83
C GLU A 63 -60.59 -7.96 21.29
N LYS A 64 -60.10 -6.79 21.74
CA LYS A 64 -60.96 -5.64 22.08
C LYS A 64 -61.69 -5.06 20.86
N LEU A 65 -61.04 -5.01 19.70
CA LEU A 65 -61.68 -4.55 18.45
C LEU A 65 -62.76 -5.53 17.99
N GLU A 66 -62.51 -6.82 18.11
CA GLU A 66 -63.48 -7.88 17.74
C GLU A 66 -64.65 -7.95 18.76
N GLY A 67 -64.37 -7.81 20.05
CA GLY A 67 -65.40 -7.75 21.10
C GLY A 67 -66.31 -6.51 21.00
N ASN A 68 -65.76 -5.36 20.59
CA ASN A 68 -66.55 -4.16 20.33
C ASN A 68 -67.42 -4.30 19.06
N ALA A 69 -66.94 -5.00 18.03
CA ALA A 69 -67.72 -5.30 16.84
C ALA A 69 -68.90 -6.26 17.12
N ALA A 70 -68.78 -7.13 18.13
CA ALA A 70 -69.86 -8.01 18.57
C ALA A 70 -70.93 -7.31 19.44
N GLN A 71 -70.62 -6.15 20.04
CA GLN A 71 -71.58 -5.34 20.82
C GLN A 71 -72.35 -4.31 19.98
N GLU A 72 -71.95 -4.03 18.73
CA GLU A 72 -72.69 -3.16 17.81
C GLU A 72 -73.94 -3.83 17.18
N GLY A 73 -74.31 -5.03 17.63
CA GLY A 73 -75.48 -5.78 17.15
C GLY A 73 -76.84 -5.37 17.74
N GLU A 74 -76.88 -4.69 18.89
CA GLU A 74 -78.15 -4.36 19.56
C GLU A 74 -78.10 -3.00 20.26
N SER A 75 -78.36 -1.91 19.54
CA SER A 75 -79.24 -0.82 20.00
C SER A 75 -79.24 0.36 19.03
N SER A 76 -80.44 0.91 18.87
CA SER A 76 -80.80 1.94 17.91
C SER A 76 -80.17 3.32 18.15
N GLN A 77 -79.96 3.99 17.02
CA GLN A 77 -80.08 5.44 16.77
C GLN A 77 -78.86 6.39 16.90
N SER A 78 -78.52 6.88 15.71
CA SER A 78 -78.14 8.25 15.32
C SER A 78 -76.65 8.52 15.04
N PHE A 79 -76.46 9.18 13.90
CA PHE A 79 -75.23 9.50 13.16
C PHE A 79 -74.72 8.39 12.24
N PRO A 80 -74.54 8.64 10.92
CA PRO A 80 -74.08 7.60 10.01
C PRO A 80 -72.65 7.23 10.38
N ALA A 81 -72.42 5.98 10.78
CA ALA A 81 -71.08 5.42 10.97
C ALA A 81 -70.17 5.68 9.75
N ALA A 82 -70.77 5.74 8.56
CA ALA A 82 -70.12 6.14 7.32
C ALA A 82 -69.46 7.54 7.37
N VAL A 83 -70.00 8.52 8.09
CA VAL A 83 -69.43 9.88 8.20
C VAL A 83 -68.28 9.92 9.21
N ARG A 84 -68.36 9.15 10.30
CA ARG A 84 -67.26 9.03 11.28
C ARG A 84 -66.08 8.25 10.67
N PHE A 85 -66.33 7.13 10.00
CA PHE A 85 -65.30 6.41 9.24
C PHE A 85 -64.71 7.26 8.10
N ALA A 86 -65.54 8.05 7.38
CA ALA A 86 -65.07 8.94 6.32
C ALA A 86 -64.21 10.12 6.81
N LEU A 87 -64.24 10.48 8.10
CA LEU A 87 -63.41 11.55 8.68
C LEU A 87 -62.18 11.01 9.43
N ILE A 88 -62.31 9.86 10.10
CA ILE A 88 -61.25 9.26 10.91
C ILE A 88 -60.21 8.54 10.03
N PHE A 89 -60.65 7.82 9.00
CA PHE A 89 -59.76 7.09 8.09
C PHE A 89 -58.76 7.99 7.33
N PRO A 90 -59.17 9.12 6.70
CA PRO A 90 -58.21 10.01 6.06
C PRO A 90 -57.32 10.78 7.06
N ARG A 91 -57.73 10.91 8.33
CA ARG A 91 -56.92 11.52 9.38
C ARG A 91 -55.80 10.57 9.83
N ASN A 92 -56.12 9.30 10.08
CA ASN A 92 -55.14 8.28 10.45
C ASN A 92 -54.12 8.05 9.31
N LEU A 93 -54.57 7.98 8.05
CA LEU A 93 -53.67 7.88 6.89
C LEU A 93 -52.76 9.11 6.73
N ARG A 94 -53.24 10.31 7.09
CA ARG A 94 -52.44 11.54 7.04
C ARG A 94 -51.41 11.57 8.17
N GLU A 95 -51.75 11.07 9.35
CA GLU A 95 -50.84 10.90 10.48
C GLU A 95 -49.75 9.85 10.15
N GLU A 96 -50.12 8.69 9.59
CA GLU A 96 -49.16 7.66 9.14
C GLU A 96 -48.24 8.19 8.02
N LEU A 97 -48.78 8.93 7.06
CA LEU A 97 -47.99 9.57 6.01
C LEU A 97 -46.98 10.56 6.60
N ALA A 98 -47.37 11.35 7.59
CA ALA A 98 -46.47 12.30 8.26
C ALA A 98 -45.35 11.58 9.03
N VAL A 99 -45.65 10.45 9.67
CA VAL A 99 -44.64 9.61 10.35
C VAL A 99 -43.66 9.01 9.33
N VAL A 100 -44.15 8.46 8.22
CA VAL A 100 -43.29 7.91 7.15
C VAL A 100 -42.43 9.00 6.51
N GLN A 101 -42.98 10.19 6.27
CA GLN A 101 -42.22 11.34 5.77
C GLN A 101 -41.13 11.78 6.75
N SER A 102 -41.44 11.81 8.05
CA SER A 102 -40.46 12.17 9.09
C SER A 102 -39.33 11.13 9.19
N MET A 103 -39.66 9.84 9.17
CA MET A 103 -38.67 8.76 9.12
C MET A 103 -37.81 8.83 7.85
N LEU A 104 -38.41 9.12 6.70
CA LEU A 104 -37.68 9.25 5.45
C LEU A 104 -36.66 10.41 5.52
N LEU A 105 -37.07 11.55 6.07
CA LEU A 105 -36.18 12.69 6.30
C LEU A 105 -35.04 12.31 7.25
N GLU A 106 -35.33 11.63 8.36
CA GLU A 106 -34.30 11.16 9.29
C GLU A 106 -33.30 10.23 8.58
N LYS A 107 -33.77 9.24 7.82
CA LYS A 107 -32.89 8.35 7.04
C LYS A 107 -32.09 9.13 5.99
N HIS A 108 -32.68 10.13 5.34
CA HIS A 108 -31.97 11.00 4.40
C HIS A 108 -30.85 11.80 5.09
N THR A 109 -31.11 12.35 6.28
CA THR A 109 -30.06 13.03 7.05
C THR A 109 -28.95 12.08 7.50
N GLY A 110 -29.30 10.83 7.86
CA GLY A 110 -28.35 9.77 8.16
C GLY A 110 -27.46 9.43 6.95
N MET A 111 -28.07 9.22 5.78
CA MET A 111 -27.33 8.99 4.54
C MET A 111 -26.42 10.16 4.18
N ALA A 112 -26.87 11.41 4.35
CA ALA A 112 -26.06 12.60 4.11
C ALA A 112 -24.88 12.72 5.09
N ARG A 113 -25.06 12.31 6.35
CA ARG A 113 -23.97 12.25 7.35
C ARG A 113 -22.93 11.21 6.95
N LEU A 114 -23.37 9.98 6.66
CA LEU A 114 -22.48 8.90 6.22
C LEU A 114 -21.75 9.25 4.91
N ALA A 115 -22.43 9.90 3.96
CA ALA A 115 -21.80 10.36 2.72
C ALA A 115 -20.68 11.39 3.00
N ARG A 116 -20.88 12.29 3.97
CA ARG A 116 -19.83 13.22 4.41
C ARG A 116 -18.68 12.49 5.09
N GLU A 117 -18.94 11.58 6.02
CA GLU A 117 -17.90 10.78 6.69
C GLU A 117 -17.08 9.96 5.68
N LEU A 118 -17.73 9.36 4.67
CA LEU A 118 -17.04 8.67 3.57
C LEU A 118 -16.19 9.61 2.71
N SER A 119 -16.69 10.82 2.43
CA SER A 119 -15.89 11.81 1.70
C SER A 119 -14.68 12.30 2.49
N GLU A 120 -14.82 12.45 3.81
CA GLU A 120 -13.75 12.88 4.70
C GLU A 120 -12.69 11.79 4.87
N THR A 121 -13.11 10.54 5.11
CA THR A 121 -12.18 9.40 5.15
C THR A 121 -11.45 9.22 3.82
N ARG A 122 -12.13 9.43 2.68
CA ARG A 122 -11.50 9.40 1.35
C ARG A 122 -10.46 10.52 1.18
N ALA A 123 -10.76 11.74 1.66
CA ALA A 123 -9.80 12.84 1.66
C ALA A 123 -8.57 12.50 2.52
N ARG A 124 -8.76 12.04 3.76
CA ARG A 124 -7.67 11.61 4.65
C ARG A 124 -6.81 10.50 4.04
N MET A 125 -7.43 9.50 3.40
CA MET A 125 -6.68 8.45 2.69
C MET A 125 -5.90 8.98 1.49
N SER A 126 -6.42 10.01 0.81
CA SER A 126 -5.71 10.69 -0.28
C SER A 126 -4.49 11.45 0.25
N ASP A 127 -4.64 12.14 1.38
CA ASP A 127 -3.55 12.88 2.03
C ASP A 127 -2.46 11.91 2.51
N MET A 128 -2.81 10.83 3.22
CA MET A 128 -1.85 9.80 3.63
C MET A 128 -1.15 9.15 2.43
N ARG A 129 -1.85 8.94 1.32
CA ARG A 129 -1.22 8.43 0.08
C ARG A 129 -0.22 9.44 -0.49
N GLY A 130 -0.53 10.73 -0.43
CA GLY A 130 0.38 11.80 -0.83
C GLY A 130 1.63 11.86 0.06
N GLU A 131 1.43 11.80 1.38
CA GLU A 131 2.52 11.79 2.37
C GLU A 131 3.46 10.59 2.17
N LEU A 132 2.92 9.36 2.05
CA LEU A 132 3.72 8.16 1.77
C LEU A 132 4.51 8.27 0.46
N SER A 133 3.93 8.88 -0.57
CA SER A 133 4.62 9.10 -1.85
C SER A 133 5.76 10.12 -1.72
N GLU A 134 5.59 11.17 -0.92
CA GLU A 134 6.65 12.17 -0.68
C GLU A 134 7.77 11.59 0.19
N GLU A 135 7.44 10.78 1.21
CA GLU A 135 8.44 10.05 2.01
C GLU A 135 9.31 9.15 1.13
N GLN A 136 8.69 8.36 0.25
CA GLN A 136 9.41 7.51 -0.70
C GLN A 136 10.31 8.33 -1.64
N LYS A 137 9.83 9.48 -2.12
CA LYS A 137 10.62 10.39 -2.96
C LYS A 137 11.83 10.96 -2.20
N VAL A 138 11.64 11.38 -0.96
CA VAL A 138 12.74 11.91 -0.12
C VAL A 138 13.79 10.85 0.18
N GLU A 139 13.39 9.61 0.46
CA GLU A 139 14.32 8.49 0.67
C GLU A 139 15.11 8.15 -0.60
N LEU A 140 14.45 8.15 -1.76
CA LEU A 140 15.12 8.00 -3.06
C LEU A 140 16.10 9.14 -3.32
N GLU A 141 15.75 10.39 -3.05
CA GLU A 141 16.68 11.51 -3.18
C GLU A 141 17.87 11.39 -2.22
N HIS A 142 17.64 10.91 -0.99
CA HIS A 142 18.72 10.68 -0.03
C HIS A 142 19.69 9.60 -0.51
N SER A 143 19.17 8.45 -0.96
CA SER A 143 20.00 7.37 -1.50
C SER A 143 20.76 7.81 -2.75
N GLN A 144 20.14 8.59 -3.65
CA GLN A 144 20.82 9.19 -4.79
C GLN A 144 21.97 10.13 -4.39
N ARG A 145 21.78 10.96 -3.37
CA ARG A 145 22.86 11.82 -2.83
C ARG A 145 24.01 10.97 -2.27
N GLN A 146 23.70 9.90 -1.54
CA GLN A 146 24.72 8.98 -1.02
C GLN A 146 25.49 8.28 -2.15
N LEU A 147 24.79 7.79 -3.17
CA LEU A 147 25.43 7.15 -4.33
C LEU A 147 26.37 8.10 -5.06
N LYS A 148 25.96 9.36 -5.28
CA LYS A 148 26.83 10.38 -5.87
C LYS A 148 28.07 10.64 -5.02
N HIS A 149 27.94 10.66 -3.69
CA HIS A 149 29.08 10.81 -2.80
C HIS A 149 30.05 9.63 -2.90
N ARG A 150 29.52 8.38 -2.90
CA ARG A 150 30.33 7.17 -3.07
C ARG A 150 31.00 7.09 -4.44
N GLU A 151 30.32 7.55 -5.49
CA GLU A 151 30.90 7.66 -6.84
C GLU A 151 32.07 8.64 -6.87
N GLN A 152 31.95 9.79 -6.20
CA GLN A 152 33.06 10.74 -6.06
C GLN A 152 34.26 10.14 -5.31
N GLU A 153 34.03 9.40 -4.22
CA GLU A 153 35.09 8.69 -3.49
C GLU A 153 35.79 7.64 -4.37
N LEU A 154 35.02 6.86 -5.14
CA LEU A 154 35.58 5.87 -6.07
C LEU A 154 36.42 6.53 -7.17
N ASN A 155 35.97 7.67 -7.70
CA ASN A 155 36.75 8.42 -8.69
C ASN A 155 38.08 8.91 -8.11
N GLN A 156 38.08 9.47 -6.88
CA GLN A 156 39.31 9.88 -6.20
C GLN A 156 40.26 8.71 -5.94
N LEU A 157 39.73 7.54 -5.56
CA LEU A 157 40.54 6.34 -5.37
C LEU A 157 41.12 5.83 -6.69
N ARG A 158 40.35 5.91 -7.77
CA ARG A 158 40.81 5.54 -9.12
C ARG A 158 41.92 6.47 -9.62
N GLU A 159 41.80 7.77 -9.37
CA GLU A 159 42.85 8.75 -9.66
C GLU A 159 44.14 8.42 -8.89
N LYS A 160 44.06 8.18 -7.57
CA LYS A 160 45.22 7.76 -6.76
C LYS A 160 45.86 6.46 -7.25
N LEU A 161 45.07 5.48 -7.67
CA LEU A 161 45.59 4.24 -8.26
C LEU A 161 46.33 4.51 -9.58
N SER A 162 45.81 5.43 -10.40
CA SER A 162 46.49 5.82 -11.66
C SER A 162 47.81 6.56 -11.40
N GLU A 163 47.86 7.44 -10.40
CA GLU A 163 49.09 8.10 -9.94
C GLU A 163 50.12 7.07 -9.46
N MET A 164 49.72 6.14 -8.58
CA MET A 164 50.62 5.08 -8.11
C MET A 164 51.11 4.19 -9.25
N SER A 165 50.24 3.84 -10.21
CA SER A 165 50.62 3.07 -11.39
C SER A 165 51.69 3.79 -12.21
N SER A 166 51.52 5.10 -12.46
CA SER A 166 52.51 5.90 -13.20
C SER A 166 53.87 5.96 -12.51
N LEU A 167 53.87 6.05 -11.17
CA LEU A 167 55.08 6.08 -10.36
C LEU A 167 55.78 4.71 -10.39
N VAL A 168 55.04 3.60 -10.31
CA VAL A 168 55.60 2.26 -10.45
C VAL A 168 56.23 2.08 -11.83
N GLU A 169 55.56 2.48 -12.90
CA GLU A 169 56.13 2.42 -14.24
C GLU A 169 57.40 3.27 -14.38
N GLU A 170 57.44 4.46 -13.78
CA GLU A 170 58.65 5.30 -13.77
C GLU A 170 59.79 4.61 -13.02
N LYS A 171 59.52 4.04 -11.84
CA LYS A 171 60.52 3.28 -11.07
C LYS A 171 61.02 2.08 -11.85
N ASP A 172 60.14 1.33 -12.51
CA ASP A 172 60.51 0.20 -13.36
C ASP A 172 61.41 0.64 -14.53
N ARG A 173 61.13 1.79 -15.15
CA ARG A 173 62.02 2.37 -16.19
C ARG A 173 63.39 2.71 -15.60
N THR A 174 63.45 3.35 -14.43
CA THR A 174 64.74 3.70 -13.79
C THR A 174 65.53 2.47 -13.36
N LEU A 175 64.85 1.43 -12.85
CA LEU A 175 65.48 0.17 -12.47
C LEU A 175 66.03 -0.58 -13.69
N LYS A 176 65.30 -0.59 -14.81
CA LYS A 176 65.79 -1.15 -16.07
C LYS A 176 67.02 -0.39 -16.58
N ALA A 177 67.00 0.94 -16.56
CA ALA A 177 68.15 1.75 -16.96
C ALA A 177 69.37 1.50 -16.05
N ALA A 178 69.19 1.46 -14.73
CA ALA A 178 70.26 1.14 -13.78
C ALA A 178 70.81 -0.29 -13.97
N ALA A 179 69.94 -1.26 -14.27
CA ALA A 179 70.36 -2.63 -14.57
C ALA A 179 71.13 -2.73 -15.90
N GLU A 180 70.78 -1.91 -16.90
CA GLU A 180 71.52 -1.80 -18.15
C GLU A 180 72.90 -1.14 -17.93
N GLU A 181 72.99 -0.06 -17.17
CA GLU A 181 74.28 0.55 -16.77
C GLU A 181 75.21 -0.46 -16.08
N LEU A 182 74.68 -1.26 -15.14
CA LEU A 182 75.44 -2.34 -14.48
C LEU A 182 75.89 -3.44 -15.46
N ARG A 183 75.19 -3.66 -16.57
CA ARG A 183 75.61 -4.60 -17.63
C ARG A 183 76.71 -4.03 -18.51
N TYR A 184 76.77 -2.70 -18.68
CA TYR A 184 77.80 -2.04 -19.48
C TYR A 184 79.04 -1.63 -18.68
N THR A 185 78.99 -1.58 -17.34
CA THR A 185 80.21 -1.49 -16.51
C THR A 185 81.00 -2.80 -16.59
N PRO A 186 82.23 -2.81 -17.15
CA PRO A 186 83.03 -4.03 -17.20
C PRO A 186 83.46 -4.42 -15.78
N THR A 187 83.16 -5.66 -15.40
CA THR A 187 83.75 -6.36 -14.26
C THR A 187 85.27 -6.21 -14.34
N ARG A 188 85.86 -5.39 -13.46
CA ARG A 188 87.32 -5.39 -13.24
C ARG A 188 87.66 -6.62 -12.41
N PRO A 189 88.45 -7.59 -12.92
CA PRO A 189 88.83 -8.76 -12.16
C PRO A 189 90.30 -8.63 -11.73
N GLU A 190 90.55 -8.25 -10.48
CA GLU A 190 91.84 -8.43 -9.80
C GLU A 190 91.49 -8.79 -8.34
N ALA A 191 91.35 -10.07 -7.98
CA ALA A 191 92.40 -11.07 -7.74
C ALA A 191 93.31 -10.75 -6.55
N SER A 192 93.35 -11.72 -5.61
CA SER A 192 94.48 -12.00 -4.70
C SER A 192 94.67 -10.98 -3.56
N GLU A 193 94.78 -11.29 -2.27
CA GLU A 193 95.27 -12.48 -1.58
C GLU A 193 94.63 -12.56 -0.19
N MET A 194 94.28 -13.76 0.24
CA MET A 194 93.87 -14.07 1.60
C MET A 194 95.02 -14.83 2.26
N PRO A 195 95.68 -14.32 3.32
CA PRO A 195 96.66 -15.11 4.05
C PRO A 195 96.00 -15.83 5.22
N LEU A 196 95.85 -17.13 5.03
CA LEU A 196 95.63 -18.13 6.05
C LEU A 196 96.96 -18.38 6.79
N TRP A 197 97.20 -17.75 7.94
CA TRP A 197 98.20 -18.27 8.88
C TRP A 197 97.90 -17.96 10.37
N PHE A 198 98.07 -19.02 11.16
CA PHE A 198 98.17 -19.14 12.63
C PHE A 198 96.90 -19.21 13.49
N SER A 199 96.66 -20.44 13.95
CA SER A 199 96.04 -20.81 15.23
C SER A 199 97.19 -21.23 16.19
N PRO A 200 97.00 -21.45 17.50
CA PRO A 200 96.21 -20.76 18.53
C PRO A 200 97.14 -20.21 19.64
N GLU A 201 96.57 -19.67 20.72
CA GLU A 201 97.22 -19.37 22.02
C GLU A 201 97.85 -17.98 22.18
N GLN A 202 97.02 -17.01 22.60
CA GLN A 202 97.39 -16.14 23.71
C GLN A 202 96.14 -15.71 24.47
N LYS A 203 96.10 -16.10 25.74
CA LYS A 203 95.07 -15.79 26.72
C LYS A 203 95.24 -14.36 27.21
N ALA A 204 94.08 -13.74 27.40
CA ALA A 204 93.69 -12.90 28.53
C ALA A 204 94.05 -11.40 28.51
N HIS A 205 92.97 -10.66 28.82
CA HIS A 205 92.86 -9.27 29.27
C HIS A 205 92.55 -8.20 28.21
N MET A 206 91.61 -7.33 28.59
CA MET A 206 90.98 -6.21 27.89
C MET A 206 89.82 -6.63 26.97
N GLY A 207 88.55 -6.41 27.30
CA GLY A 207 87.98 -5.33 28.11
C GLY A 207 86.93 -4.66 27.25
N VAL A 208 85.65 -4.91 27.55
CA VAL A 208 84.50 -4.26 26.94
C VAL A 208 84.60 -2.75 27.15
N SER A 209 84.84 -1.99 26.09
CA SER A 209 84.32 -0.63 25.88
C SER A 209 84.98 0.04 24.68
N GLY A 210 84.16 0.68 23.85
CA GLY A 210 84.63 1.81 23.06
C GLY A 210 84.90 1.55 21.58
N TRP A 211 83.86 1.22 20.81
CA TRP A 211 83.74 1.69 19.43
C TRP A 211 82.38 2.36 19.24
N SER A 212 82.26 3.54 19.83
CA SER A 212 81.26 4.55 19.48
C SER A 212 81.99 5.87 19.33
N SER A 213 82.72 6.01 18.23
CA SER A 213 83.12 7.30 17.65
C SER A 213 83.85 7.05 16.34
N ALA A 214 83.59 7.94 15.38
CA ALA A 214 83.97 7.91 13.96
C ALA A 214 82.86 7.22 13.11
N LEU A 215 82.06 7.90 12.30
CA LEU A 215 82.27 9.16 11.59
C LEU A 215 80.92 9.89 11.40
N LYS A 216 80.96 11.23 11.41
CA LYS A 216 79.99 12.07 10.71
C LYS A 216 80.70 13.14 9.86
N PRO A 217 80.04 13.63 8.78
CA PRO A 217 80.66 13.73 7.45
C PRO A 217 80.41 15.07 6.73
N TRP A 218 81.27 15.53 5.80
CA TRP A 218 80.86 16.61 4.87
C TRP A 218 81.55 16.58 3.50
N HIS A 219 80.75 16.71 2.42
CA HIS A 219 81.08 17.55 1.25
C HIS A 219 79.79 17.94 0.48
N ARG A 220 79.63 19.26 0.21
CA ARG A 220 78.50 19.95 -0.50
C ARG A 220 78.66 19.99 -2.01
N ASN A 221 77.50 20.10 -2.64
CA ASN A 221 77.23 20.54 -4.01
C ASN A 221 76.79 22.02 -3.94
N GLN A 222 77.27 23.00 -4.71
CA GLN A 222 77.33 23.07 -6.15
C GLN A 222 78.60 23.86 -6.55
N ASN A 223 79.45 23.23 -7.35
CA ASN A 223 80.90 23.48 -7.50
C ASN A 223 81.78 23.29 -6.25
N GLY A 224 81.39 22.35 -5.39
CA GLY A 224 82.20 21.95 -4.24
C GLY A 224 81.87 22.80 -3.02
N GLY A 225 81.67 22.12 -1.89
CA GLY A 225 80.82 22.71 -0.92
C GLY A 225 80.79 22.26 0.54
N LEU A 226 80.11 23.08 1.33
CA LEU A 226 79.76 23.12 2.76
C LEU A 226 78.21 23.25 3.12
N VAL A 227 77.90 23.17 4.40
CA VAL A 227 76.68 23.55 5.15
C VAL A 227 75.76 22.41 5.58
N GLU A 228 76.09 22.01 6.79
CA GLU A 228 75.34 21.37 7.85
C GLU A 228 74.13 22.18 8.29
N LEU A 229 72.95 21.67 7.95
CA LEU A 229 71.77 21.78 8.81
C LEU A 229 71.40 20.37 9.21
N VAL A 230 71.70 20.04 10.47
CA VAL A 230 71.07 18.95 11.20
C VAL A 230 69.59 19.31 11.35
N PRO A 231 68.63 18.54 10.82
CA PRO A 231 67.34 18.46 11.47
C PRO A 231 67.51 17.47 12.62
N GLU A 232 67.24 17.92 13.84
CA GLU A 232 66.92 17.04 14.95
C GLU A 232 65.95 15.94 14.48
N PRO A 233 66.05 14.71 15.02
CA PRO A 233 65.03 13.70 14.75
C PRO A 233 63.67 14.30 15.12
N PRO A 234 62.65 14.27 14.24
CA PRO A 234 61.40 14.89 14.56
C PRO A 234 60.85 14.22 15.81
N SER A 235 60.61 15.00 16.86
CA SER A 235 59.72 14.67 17.98
C SER A 235 58.26 14.46 17.52
N ASP A 236 58.07 14.23 16.23
CA ASP A 236 56.83 14.33 15.48
C ASP A 236 56.21 12.95 15.22
N TRP A 237 56.96 11.86 15.40
CA TRP A 237 56.37 10.51 15.42
C TRP A 237 55.61 10.23 16.72
N ALA A 238 56.07 10.79 17.84
CA ALA A 238 55.34 10.75 19.11
C ALA A 238 54.09 11.65 19.07
N GLN A 239 54.14 12.79 18.38
CA GLN A 239 52.97 13.65 18.14
C GLN A 239 52.00 13.08 17.08
N LEU A 240 52.47 12.39 16.03
CA LEU A 240 51.60 11.66 15.11
C LEU A 240 50.96 10.44 15.79
N GLY A 241 51.70 9.74 16.65
CA GLY A 241 51.18 8.67 17.50
C GLY A 241 50.11 9.17 18.47
N ALA A 242 50.31 10.35 19.07
CA ALA A 242 49.34 10.99 19.96
C ALA A 242 48.10 11.54 19.21
N LYS A 243 48.25 12.02 17.97
CA LYS A 243 47.11 12.45 17.11
C LYS A 243 46.26 11.28 16.61
N CYS A 244 46.79 10.06 16.64
CA CYS A 244 46.11 8.84 16.22
C CYS A 244 45.41 8.06 17.35
N GLN A 245 45.44 8.56 18.60
CA GLN A 245 44.57 8.08 19.68
C GLN A 245 43.41 9.05 19.85
N GLY A 246 42.23 8.69 19.36
CA GLY A 246 40.98 9.24 19.88
C GLY A 246 40.16 10.12 18.95
N LEU A 247 40.68 10.77 17.91
CA LEU A 247 39.87 11.73 17.12
C LEU A 247 38.64 11.11 16.43
N ARG A 248 38.74 9.87 15.94
CA ARG A 248 37.58 9.14 15.41
C ARG A 248 36.62 8.67 16.50
N HIS A 249 37.14 8.33 17.68
CA HIS A 249 36.33 7.92 18.82
C HIS A 249 35.61 9.12 19.43
N GLU A 250 36.26 10.27 19.56
CA GLU A 250 35.68 11.52 20.05
C GLU A 250 34.57 11.99 19.11
N GLU A 251 34.79 11.97 17.79
CA GLU A 251 33.72 12.28 16.84
C GLU A 251 32.58 11.25 16.87
N THR A 252 32.88 9.96 17.08
CA THR A 252 31.83 8.94 17.19
C THR A 252 31.03 9.12 18.49
N ILE A 253 31.71 9.42 19.59
CA ILE A 253 31.10 9.73 20.89
C ILE A 253 30.28 11.02 20.79
N GLN A 254 30.77 12.03 20.06
CA GLN A 254 30.06 13.29 19.82
C GLN A 254 28.78 13.02 19.01
N ARG A 255 28.87 12.28 17.90
CA ARG A 255 27.72 11.88 17.08
C ARG A 255 26.72 11.01 17.86
N GLN A 256 27.22 10.13 18.73
CA GLN A 256 26.37 9.32 19.62
C GLN A 256 25.68 10.18 20.69
N LYS A 257 26.37 11.17 21.27
CA LYS A 257 25.80 12.13 22.24
C LYS A 257 24.75 13.02 21.58
N GLU A 258 25.01 13.50 20.36
CA GLU A 258 24.07 14.30 19.56
C GLU A 258 22.84 13.48 19.19
N GLY A 259 23.02 12.24 18.69
CA GLY A 259 21.91 11.33 18.40
C GLY A 259 21.07 10.98 19.63
N LEU A 260 21.71 10.80 20.80
CA LEU A 260 20.99 10.60 22.07
C LEU A 260 20.25 11.86 22.54
N ALA A 261 20.80 13.06 22.32
CA ALA A 261 20.12 14.31 22.62
C ALA A 261 18.90 14.49 21.73
N GLU A 262 19.02 14.22 20.43
CA GLU A 262 17.92 14.28 19.46
C GLU A 262 16.82 13.26 19.78
N LEU A 263 17.18 12.03 20.16
CA LEU A 263 16.22 11.01 20.60
C LEU A 263 15.51 11.44 21.89
N ARG A 264 16.23 12.03 22.86
CA ARG A 264 15.61 12.56 24.09
C ARG A 264 14.66 13.72 23.79
N GLU A 265 14.97 14.59 22.83
CA GLU A 265 14.06 15.64 22.38
C GLU A 265 12.84 15.10 21.64
N ARG A 266 13.01 14.11 20.75
CA ARG A 266 11.89 13.42 20.08
C ARG A 266 10.99 12.70 21.08
N VAL A 267 11.55 12.01 22.07
CA VAL A 267 10.79 11.39 23.17
C VAL A 267 10.07 12.47 23.96
N LYS A 268 10.72 13.58 24.32
CA LYS A 268 10.06 14.71 25.02
C LYS A 268 8.94 15.34 24.19
N MET A 269 9.08 15.42 22.87
CA MET A 269 8.03 15.89 21.96
C MET A 269 6.87 14.90 21.86
N LEU A 270 7.17 13.60 21.82
CA LEU A 270 6.18 12.52 21.83
C LEU A 270 5.44 12.44 23.17
N GLU A 271 6.14 12.60 24.29
CA GLU A 271 5.57 12.68 25.63
C GLU A 271 4.72 13.95 25.80
N LYS A 272 5.11 15.08 25.21
CA LYS A 272 4.25 16.28 25.16
C LYS A 272 3.01 16.06 24.27
N ARG A 273 3.14 15.27 23.21
CA ARG A 273 2.02 14.92 22.31
C ARG A 273 1.09 13.87 22.93
N GLN A 274 1.62 12.98 23.77
CA GLN A 274 0.86 11.96 24.51
C GLN A 274 0.34 12.46 25.87
N GLY A 275 0.98 13.47 26.47
CA GLY A 275 0.59 14.11 27.74
C GLY A 275 -0.64 15.01 27.64
N SER A 276 -1.21 15.19 26.45
CA SER A 276 -2.48 15.91 26.23
C SER A 276 -3.72 15.00 26.36
N GLY A 277 -3.55 13.73 26.75
CA GLY A 277 -4.58 12.71 26.61
C GLY A 277 -4.89 11.86 27.83
N ALA A 278 -4.50 12.22 29.07
CA ALA A 278 -5.09 11.65 30.29
C ALA A 278 -4.52 12.33 31.54
N VAL A 279 -5.35 13.14 32.21
CA VAL A 279 -5.61 13.17 33.67
C VAL A 279 -6.31 14.50 34.04
N LYS A 280 -7.61 14.38 34.35
CA LYS A 280 -8.45 15.17 35.28
C LYS A 280 -8.73 16.68 35.01
N LYS A 281 -9.95 16.90 34.50
CA LYS A 281 -10.99 17.88 34.94
C LYS A 281 -10.53 19.21 35.56
N SER A 282 -10.74 20.31 34.84
CA SER A 282 -11.46 21.51 35.34
C SER A 282 -11.69 22.55 34.22
N SER A 283 -12.94 23.01 34.12
CA SER A 283 -13.43 24.29 33.59
C SER A 283 -13.00 24.81 32.20
N GLU A 284 -14.00 24.96 31.33
CA GLU A 284 -14.16 26.01 30.31
C GLU A 284 -13.81 27.44 30.83
N PRO A 285 -13.55 28.46 29.97
CA PRO A 285 -14.07 28.61 28.61
C PRO A 285 -13.03 29.01 27.54
N LEU A 286 -13.13 28.39 26.37
CA LEU A 286 -12.41 28.78 25.15
C LEU A 286 -13.41 28.99 24.01
N VAL A 287 -14.37 29.89 24.26
CA VAL A 287 -15.40 30.32 23.30
C VAL A 287 -14.99 31.61 22.56
N VAL A 288 -13.85 32.23 22.87
CA VAL A 288 -13.51 33.59 22.37
C VAL A 288 -12.45 33.59 21.24
N ARG A 289 -12.19 32.46 20.55
CA ARG A 289 -11.16 32.42 19.50
C ARG A 289 -11.55 31.68 18.21
N MET A 290 -12.85 31.57 17.95
CA MET A 290 -13.34 31.06 16.66
C MET A 290 -14.29 32.01 15.89
N GLU A 291 -14.66 33.17 16.46
CA GLU A 291 -15.54 34.12 15.76
C GLU A 291 -14.81 35.14 14.87
N GLU A 292 -13.51 35.41 15.07
CA GLU A 292 -12.81 36.45 14.29
C GLU A 292 -12.31 36.03 12.89
N LEU A 293 -12.43 34.75 12.52
CA LEU A 293 -12.00 34.25 11.20
C LEU A 293 -13.17 33.94 10.24
N ALA A 294 -14.42 34.03 10.70
CA ALA A 294 -15.61 33.74 9.88
C ALA A 294 -16.27 34.98 9.25
N GLU A 295 -15.91 36.21 9.68
CA GLU A 295 -16.58 37.44 9.23
C GLU A 295 -16.01 38.07 7.95
N LYS A 296 -14.96 37.51 7.33
CA LYS A 296 -14.32 38.07 6.11
C LYS A 296 -14.61 37.36 4.78
N THR A 297 -15.50 36.36 4.74
CA THR A 297 -15.83 35.65 3.48
C THR A 297 -17.29 35.73 3.03
N VAL A 298 -18.15 36.49 3.73
CA VAL A 298 -19.60 36.56 3.43
C VAL A 298 -20.06 37.83 2.69
N GLN A 299 -19.17 38.80 2.40
CA GLN A 299 -19.58 40.08 1.78
C GLN A 299 -19.34 40.24 0.26
N GLN A 300 -19.01 39.19 -0.50
CA GLN A 300 -18.63 39.38 -1.92
C GLN A 300 -19.37 38.53 -2.96
N ARG A 301 -20.58 38.00 -2.67
CA ARG A 301 -21.33 37.26 -3.70
C ARG A 301 -22.85 37.34 -3.64
N SER A 302 -23.39 38.52 -3.39
CA SER A 302 -24.84 38.75 -3.54
C SER A 302 -25.10 40.14 -4.10
N LEU A 303 -25.09 40.25 -5.44
CA LEU A 303 -25.84 41.23 -6.23
C LEU A 303 -25.54 40.96 -7.72
N GLU A 304 -26.44 40.23 -8.39
CA GLU A 304 -27.19 40.72 -9.56
C GLU A 304 -27.97 39.55 -10.20
N MET A 305 -29.25 39.80 -10.44
CA MET A 305 -30.23 38.90 -11.04
C MET A 305 -30.71 39.55 -12.34
N GLU A 306 -30.59 38.79 -13.46
CA GLU A 306 -31.36 38.82 -14.73
C GLU A 306 -31.35 40.10 -15.61
N PRO A 307 -31.65 40.07 -16.93
CA PRO A 307 -32.05 38.96 -17.82
C PRO A 307 -31.26 38.83 -19.16
N ALA A 308 -31.50 37.75 -19.92
CA ALA A 308 -31.12 37.57 -21.35
C ALA A 308 -31.92 38.54 -22.28
N PRO A 309 -31.61 38.82 -23.59
CA PRO A 309 -31.12 37.86 -24.62
C PRO A 309 -30.29 38.40 -25.84
N VAL A 310 -29.96 37.48 -26.77
CA VAL A 310 -29.77 37.61 -28.24
C VAL A 310 -28.35 37.80 -28.86
N LEU A 311 -28.12 36.96 -29.89
CA LEU A 311 -27.17 37.00 -31.03
C LEU A 311 -25.68 36.67 -30.74
N GLY A 312 -25.01 35.72 -31.37
CA GLY A 312 -25.34 34.80 -32.47
C GLY A 312 -24.06 34.46 -33.25
N GLU A 313 -23.81 33.18 -33.55
CA GLU A 313 -23.05 32.67 -34.71
C GLU A 313 -23.03 31.12 -34.65
N LYS A 314 -23.95 30.46 -35.35
CA LYS A 314 -23.89 29.96 -36.74
C LYS A 314 -23.16 28.62 -36.91
N LEU A 315 -24.00 27.60 -36.97
CA LEU A 315 -23.99 26.45 -37.88
C LEU A 315 -23.04 26.59 -39.10
N LYS A 316 -22.30 25.51 -39.38
CA LYS A 316 -21.99 25.11 -40.76
C LYS A 316 -22.33 23.66 -41.00
N ALA A 317 -23.45 23.48 -41.69
CA ALA A 317 -23.71 22.33 -42.55
C ALA A 317 -22.83 22.43 -43.80
N GLY A 318 -22.22 21.31 -44.19
CA GLY A 318 -21.63 21.13 -45.51
C GLY A 318 -22.67 20.59 -46.49
N LYS A 319 -23.15 21.46 -47.39
CA LYS A 319 -23.82 21.10 -48.65
C LYS A 319 -22.92 21.54 -49.80
N ALA A 320 -22.70 20.67 -50.78
CA ALA A 320 -22.50 21.01 -52.19
C ALA A 320 -22.56 19.71 -53.01
N GLY A 321 -23.21 19.60 -54.17
CA GLY A 321 -23.98 20.53 -54.99
C GLY A 321 -25.05 19.72 -55.77
N ARG A 322 -26.23 20.28 -56.08
CA ARG A 322 -26.55 20.97 -57.34
C ARG A 322 -26.09 20.14 -58.56
N GLN A 323 -26.92 19.78 -59.55
CA GLN A 323 -27.95 20.60 -60.19
C GLN A 323 -28.79 19.75 -61.17
N ARG A 324 -30.11 20.00 -61.19
CA ARG A 324 -31.01 20.12 -62.37
C ARG A 324 -30.99 18.99 -63.42
N VAL A 325 -32.16 18.36 -63.65
CA VAL A 325 -32.86 18.26 -64.96
C VAL A 325 -34.34 17.88 -64.73
N VAL A 326 -35.19 18.50 -65.55
CA VAL A 326 -36.67 18.42 -65.71
C VAL A 326 -36.99 17.24 -66.68
N PRO A 327 -38.22 16.69 -66.72
CA PRO A 327 -38.50 15.26 -66.75
C PRO A 327 -38.43 14.62 -68.14
N GLY A 328 -37.96 13.37 -68.20
CA GLY A 328 -37.91 12.56 -69.41
C GLY A 328 -38.32 11.11 -69.15
N HIS A 329 -39.51 10.78 -69.67
CA HIS A 329 -39.93 9.50 -70.22
C HIS A 329 -39.72 8.20 -69.41
N ILE A 330 -40.86 7.70 -68.95
CA ILE A 330 -41.16 6.31 -68.58
C ILE A 330 -40.76 5.36 -69.72
N PRO A 331 -40.11 4.21 -69.47
CA PRO A 331 -40.30 3.03 -70.27
C PRO A 331 -41.53 2.28 -69.75
N ASN A 332 -42.53 2.20 -70.63
CA ASN A 332 -43.74 1.42 -70.47
C ASN A 332 -43.41 0.00 -69.99
N PHE A 333 -43.92 -0.37 -68.80
CA PHE A 333 -44.44 -1.70 -68.57
C PHE A 333 -45.97 -1.61 -68.54
N SER A 334 -46.53 -1.69 -69.74
CA SER A 334 -47.95 -1.90 -69.98
C SER A 334 -48.29 -3.35 -69.63
N GLY A 335 -49.17 -3.56 -68.67
CA GLY A 335 -49.78 -4.86 -68.46
C GLY A 335 -50.59 -5.01 -67.18
N GLY A 336 -51.65 -4.21 -67.01
CA GLY A 336 -52.73 -4.59 -66.08
C GLY A 336 -53.34 -3.45 -65.26
N SER A 337 -54.28 -2.74 -65.87
CA SER A 337 -55.45 -2.12 -65.22
C SER A 337 -55.22 -1.46 -63.85
N PHE A 338 -54.63 -0.25 -63.85
CA PHE A 338 -54.76 0.66 -62.70
C PHE A 338 -56.18 1.22 -62.72
N ARG A 339 -57.09 0.54 -62.02
CA ARG A 339 -58.30 1.15 -61.50
C ARG A 339 -57.87 2.37 -60.68
N ILE A 340 -58.62 3.45 -60.83
CA ILE A 340 -58.58 4.60 -59.94
C ILE A 340 -59.02 4.10 -58.56
N THR A 341 -58.08 3.56 -57.78
CA THR A 341 -58.25 3.37 -56.34
C THR A 341 -57.46 4.48 -55.66
N THR A 342 -58.23 5.46 -55.19
CA THR A 342 -57.91 6.45 -54.17
C THR A 342 -56.53 6.29 -53.50
N PRO A 343 -55.55 7.19 -53.74
CA PRO A 343 -54.26 7.20 -53.02
C PRO A 343 -54.43 7.40 -51.50
N SER A 344 -55.63 7.79 -51.05
CA SER A 344 -56.01 7.85 -49.63
C SER A 344 -56.15 6.50 -48.95
N LEU A 345 -56.43 5.41 -49.69
CA LEU A 345 -56.67 4.08 -49.09
C LEU A 345 -55.35 3.36 -48.80
N GLU A 346 -54.44 3.34 -49.78
CA GLU A 346 -53.10 2.74 -49.63
C GLU A 346 -52.28 3.44 -48.53
N MET A 347 -52.42 4.78 -48.40
CA MET A 347 -51.78 5.55 -47.33
C MET A 347 -52.37 5.25 -45.94
N ALA A 348 -53.67 4.97 -45.85
CA ALA A 348 -54.32 4.58 -44.60
C ALA A 348 -53.88 3.19 -44.14
N GLU A 349 -53.85 2.22 -45.07
CA GLU A 349 -53.38 0.85 -44.80
C GLU A 349 -51.91 0.82 -44.36
N ALA A 350 -51.06 1.67 -44.95
CA ALA A 350 -49.65 1.79 -44.56
C ALA A 350 -49.49 2.36 -43.13
N THR A 351 -50.30 3.35 -42.74
CA THR A 351 -50.29 3.89 -41.37
C THR A 351 -50.81 2.89 -40.34
N ASP A 352 -51.79 2.08 -40.73
CA ASP A 352 -52.39 1.05 -39.88
C ASP A 352 -51.41 -0.08 -39.58
N PHE A 353 -50.66 -0.51 -40.60
CA PHE A 353 -49.60 -1.50 -40.44
C PHE A 353 -48.47 -0.98 -39.53
N GLY A 354 -48.05 0.27 -39.72
CA GLY A 354 -47.04 0.92 -38.88
C GLY A 354 -47.46 1.03 -37.41
N GLU A 355 -48.74 1.33 -37.16
CA GLU A 355 -49.30 1.36 -35.80
C GLU A 355 -49.32 -0.03 -35.16
N LYS A 356 -49.77 -1.05 -35.90
CA LYS A 356 -49.78 -2.42 -35.40
C LYS A 356 -48.37 -2.89 -35.01
N MET A 357 -47.38 -2.65 -35.88
CA MET A 357 -45.99 -2.97 -35.58
C MET A 357 -45.48 -2.27 -34.32
N TYR A 358 -45.80 -0.99 -34.14
CA TYR A 358 -45.42 -0.25 -32.94
C TYR A 358 -46.00 -0.91 -31.68
N LEU A 359 -47.28 -1.26 -31.69
CA LEU A 359 -47.96 -1.90 -30.56
C LEU A 359 -47.37 -3.29 -30.27
N ASP A 360 -47.08 -4.09 -31.30
CA ASP A 360 -46.46 -5.41 -31.15
C ASP A 360 -45.06 -5.31 -30.53
N VAL A 361 -44.23 -4.38 -31.01
CA VAL A 361 -42.86 -4.15 -30.50
C VAL A 361 -42.88 -3.64 -29.07
N ILE A 362 -43.73 -2.66 -28.76
CA ILE A 362 -43.86 -2.09 -27.41
C ILE A 362 -44.43 -3.12 -26.45
N GLY A 363 -45.40 -3.92 -26.88
CA GLY A 363 -45.95 -5.02 -26.11
C GLY A 363 -44.88 -6.07 -25.79
N ALA A 364 -44.12 -6.51 -26.79
CA ALA A 364 -43.03 -7.47 -26.59
C ALA A 364 -41.93 -6.91 -25.65
N LEU A 365 -41.53 -5.65 -25.83
CA LEU A 365 -40.59 -4.97 -24.93
C LEU A 365 -41.13 -4.86 -23.50
N GLY A 366 -42.41 -4.51 -23.34
CA GLY A 366 -43.08 -4.47 -22.04
C GLY A 366 -43.04 -5.82 -21.33
N CYS A 367 -43.38 -6.90 -22.05
CA CYS A 367 -43.31 -8.26 -21.53
C CYS A 367 -41.88 -8.66 -21.13
N LEU A 368 -40.88 -8.38 -21.97
CA LEU A 368 -39.47 -8.68 -21.69
C LEU A 368 -38.95 -7.91 -20.47
N MET A 369 -39.42 -6.69 -20.26
CA MET A 369 -39.02 -5.84 -19.14
C MET A 369 -39.89 -6.05 -17.88
N GLU A 370 -40.79 -7.04 -17.90
CA GLU A 370 -41.75 -7.36 -16.84
C GLU A 370 -42.57 -6.14 -16.38
N MET A 371 -42.90 -5.26 -17.32
CA MET A 371 -43.73 -4.10 -17.04
C MET A 371 -45.21 -4.49 -17.12
N LYS A 372 -45.97 -4.21 -16.06
CA LYS A 372 -47.43 -4.28 -16.09
C LYS A 372 -47.94 -3.33 -17.18
N GLU A 373 -49.00 -3.75 -17.87
CA GLU A 373 -49.66 -3.11 -19.02
C GLU A 373 -49.25 -1.65 -19.26
N LEU A 374 -48.60 -1.41 -20.40
CA LEU A 374 -48.19 -0.07 -20.81
C LEU A 374 -49.43 0.76 -21.19
N SER A 375 -49.46 2.03 -20.81
CA SER A 375 -50.56 2.93 -21.18
C SER A 375 -50.51 3.30 -22.67
N GLY A 376 -51.67 3.50 -23.29
CA GLY A 376 -51.76 3.97 -24.68
C GLY A 376 -51.66 2.88 -25.76
N MET A 377 -51.97 1.63 -25.42
CA MET A 377 -51.98 0.49 -26.37
C MET A 377 -53.23 0.44 -27.27
N GLN A 378 -54.06 1.49 -27.24
CA GLN A 378 -55.27 1.56 -28.06
C GLN A 378 -54.94 2.04 -29.48
N PRO A 379 -55.54 1.45 -30.53
CA PRO A 379 -55.39 1.93 -31.91
C PRO A 379 -55.93 3.35 -32.13
N LEU A 380 -55.27 4.14 -32.98
CA LEU A 380 -55.60 5.55 -33.23
C LEU A 380 -56.70 5.74 -34.29
N GLN A 381 -56.95 4.73 -35.13
CA GLN A 381 -57.84 4.79 -36.31
C GLN A 381 -59.25 5.36 -36.06
N HIS A 382 -59.81 5.13 -34.87
CA HIS A 382 -61.22 5.46 -34.57
C HIS A 382 -61.37 6.54 -33.48
N LEU A 383 -60.26 7.19 -33.10
CA LEU A 383 -60.25 8.14 -31.99
C LEU A 383 -60.43 9.60 -32.45
N PRO A 384 -61.25 10.40 -31.73
CA PRO A 384 -61.29 11.86 -31.89
C PRO A 384 -59.90 12.48 -31.73
N GLN A 385 -59.66 13.62 -32.40
CA GLN A 385 -58.35 14.28 -32.42
C GLN A 385 -57.79 14.57 -31.01
N GLU A 386 -58.66 14.94 -30.08
CA GLU A 386 -58.32 15.23 -28.68
C GLU A 386 -57.83 13.96 -27.95
N LYS A 387 -58.55 12.84 -28.09
CA LYS A 387 -58.14 11.53 -27.56
C LYS A 387 -56.87 10.98 -28.20
N ARG A 388 -56.61 11.31 -29.47
CA ARG A 388 -55.34 10.96 -30.14
C ARG A 388 -54.14 11.65 -29.48
N GLY A 389 -54.31 12.91 -29.06
CA GLY A 389 -53.30 13.63 -28.28
C GLY A 389 -53.03 12.97 -26.91
N GLU A 390 -54.10 12.56 -26.21
CA GLU A 390 -54.00 11.85 -24.93
C GLU A 390 -53.27 10.50 -25.06
N VAL A 391 -53.63 9.68 -26.05
CA VAL A 391 -52.97 8.40 -26.33
C VAL A 391 -51.50 8.62 -26.72
N GLY A 392 -51.20 9.67 -27.49
CA GLY A 392 -49.82 10.06 -27.80
C GLY A 392 -49.00 10.36 -26.55
N LEU A 393 -49.55 11.13 -25.61
CA LEU A 393 -48.90 11.41 -24.32
C LEU A 393 -48.72 10.15 -23.47
N GLN A 394 -49.72 9.25 -23.45
CA GLN A 394 -49.61 7.97 -22.75
C GLN A 394 -48.52 7.07 -23.33
N ARG A 395 -48.41 7.00 -24.66
CA ARG A 395 -47.34 6.28 -25.36
C ARG A 395 -45.97 6.86 -25.05
N GLN A 396 -45.85 8.18 -25.02
CA GLN A 396 -44.60 8.86 -24.67
C GLN A 396 -44.17 8.57 -23.22
N LYS A 397 -45.11 8.61 -22.27
CA LYS A 397 -44.86 8.23 -20.87
C LYS A 397 -44.46 6.76 -20.74
N ALA A 398 -45.12 5.85 -21.47
CA ALA A 398 -44.78 4.43 -21.48
C ALA A 398 -43.36 4.18 -22.03
N LEU A 399 -42.99 4.86 -23.11
CA LEU A 399 -41.64 4.83 -23.68
C LEU A 399 -40.58 5.34 -22.69
N GLU A 400 -40.87 6.42 -21.98
CA GLU A 400 -39.97 6.98 -20.97
C GLU A 400 -39.77 6.02 -19.79
N LEU A 401 -40.84 5.37 -19.33
CA LEU A 401 -40.76 4.33 -18.29
C LEU A 401 -39.92 3.13 -18.75
N LEU A 402 -40.13 2.65 -19.98
CA LEU A 402 -39.34 1.57 -20.59
C LEU A 402 -37.87 1.97 -20.68
N TYR A 403 -37.58 3.16 -21.19
CA TYR A 403 -36.22 3.69 -21.30
C TYR A 403 -35.53 3.74 -19.94
N ASN A 404 -36.20 4.28 -18.92
CA ASN A 404 -35.67 4.36 -17.56
C ASN A 404 -35.42 2.96 -16.96
N LYS A 405 -36.33 2.01 -17.20
CA LYS A 405 -36.17 0.61 -16.76
C LYS A 405 -34.95 -0.04 -17.42
N ILE A 406 -34.82 0.09 -18.74
CA ILE A 406 -33.70 -0.44 -19.52
C ILE A 406 -32.39 0.17 -19.02
N ARG A 407 -32.34 1.50 -18.86
CA ARG A 407 -31.15 2.20 -18.36
C ARG A 407 -30.74 1.75 -16.96
N ASN A 408 -31.71 1.57 -16.06
CA ASN A 408 -31.45 1.06 -14.72
C ASN A 408 -30.92 -0.38 -14.73
N LEU A 409 -31.45 -1.24 -15.61
CA LEU A 409 -30.94 -2.60 -15.78
C LEU A 409 -29.53 -2.61 -16.36
N GLN A 410 -29.24 -1.77 -17.36
CA GLN A 410 -27.89 -1.59 -17.90
C GLN A 410 -26.90 -1.18 -16.81
N LEU A 411 -27.21 -0.15 -16.03
CA LEU A 411 -26.36 0.29 -14.91
C LEU A 411 -26.17 -0.79 -13.84
N ARG A 412 -27.22 -1.57 -13.54
CA ARG A 412 -27.13 -2.69 -12.59
C ARG A 412 -26.26 -3.81 -13.15
N LEU A 413 -26.34 -4.08 -14.45
CA LEU A 413 -25.55 -5.10 -15.13
C LEU A 413 -24.07 -4.69 -15.17
N GLU A 414 -23.75 -3.46 -15.57
CA GLU A 414 -22.38 -2.92 -15.54
C GLU A 414 -21.74 -3.01 -14.14
N ARG A 415 -22.51 -2.69 -13.08
CA ARG A 415 -22.04 -2.84 -11.70
C ARG A 415 -21.76 -4.30 -11.33
N LYS A 416 -22.62 -5.23 -11.76
CA LYS A 416 -22.42 -6.67 -11.53
C LYS A 416 -21.22 -7.19 -12.31
N GLU A 417 -21.04 -6.78 -13.56
CA GLU A 417 -19.87 -7.15 -14.37
C GLU A 417 -18.57 -6.65 -13.74
N LYS A 418 -18.55 -5.43 -13.22
CA LYS A 418 -17.40 -4.92 -12.47
C LYS A 418 -17.10 -5.77 -11.24
N MET A 419 -18.13 -6.10 -10.46
CA MET A 419 -17.99 -6.98 -9.30
C MET A 419 -17.48 -8.38 -9.68
N LEU A 420 -17.94 -8.93 -10.80
CA LEU A 420 -17.46 -10.22 -11.30
C LEU A 420 -15.98 -10.15 -11.69
N LYS A 421 -15.52 -9.07 -12.33
CA LYS A 421 -14.10 -8.86 -12.63
C LYS A 421 -13.23 -8.79 -11.36
N ASP A 422 -13.74 -8.16 -10.31
CA ASP A 422 -13.06 -8.11 -9.02
C ASP A 422 -12.95 -9.52 -8.39
N TYR A 423 -14.00 -10.34 -8.53
CA TYR A 423 -13.97 -11.75 -8.09
C TYR A 423 -13.03 -12.62 -8.93
N GLU A 424 -13.01 -12.46 -10.25
CA GLU A 424 -12.04 -13.11 -11.13
C GLU A 424 -10.62 -12.80 -10.64
N GLY A 425 -10.28 -11.51 -10.47
CA GLY A 425 -8.98 -11.10 -9.92
C GLY A 425 -8.65 -11.73 -8.56
N SER A 426 -9.63 -11.85 -7.67
CA SER A 426 -9.46 -12.51 -6.37
C SER A 426 -9.20 -14.02 -6.50
N VAL A 427 -9.85 -14.69 -7.45
CA VAL A 427 -9.63 -16.11 -7.75
C VAL A 427 -8.25 -16.33 -8.38
N GLU A 428 -7.83 -15.47 -9.29
CA GLU A 428 -6.46 -15.52 -9.85
C GLU A 428 -5.40 -15.35 -8.76
N GLN A 429 -5.59 -14.41 -7.83
CA GLN A 429 -4.70 -14.26 -6.66
C GLN A 429 -4.69 -15.51 -5.78
N LEU A 430 -5.85 -16.12 -5.53
CA LEU A 430 -5.93 -17.36 -4.75
C LEU A 430 -5.14 -18.50 -5.42
N ARG A 431 -5.23 -18.62 -6.76
CA ARG A 431 -4.44 -19.61 -7.52
C ARG A 431 -2.95 -19.37 -7.41
N GLN A 432 -2.51 -18.10 -7.49
CA GLN A 432 -1.10 -17.74 -7.31
C GLN A 432 -0.61 -18.07 -5.89
N ASN A 433 -1.41 -17.74 -4.88
CA ASN A 433 -1.11 -18.04 -3.48
C ASN A 433 -1.02 -19.55 -3.23
N GLN A 434 -1.92 -20.33 -3.83
CA GLN A 434 -1.89 -21.79 -3.76
C GLN A 434 -0.61 -22.35 -4.40
N ALA A 435 -0.21 -21.83 -5.56
CA ALA A 435 1.04 -22.25 -6.22
C ALA A 435 2.29 -21.84 -5.43
N SER A 436 2.29 -20.68 -4.74
CA SER A 436 3.39 -20.32 -3.82
C SER A 436 3.42 -21.21 -2.58
N LEU A 437 2.27 -21.59 -2.04
CA LEU A 437 2.19 -22.48 -0.90
C LEU A 437 2.75 -23.87 -1.26
N GLN A 438 2.41 -24.39 -2.44
CA GLN A 438 2.94 -25.67 -2.93
C GLN A 438 4.47 -25.63 -3.05
N ARG A 439 5.03 -24.56 -3.62
CA ARG A 439 6.49 -24.38 -3.68
C ARG A 439 7.13 -24.33 -2.29
N CYS A 440 6.54 -23.59 -1.36
CA CYS A 440 7.02 -23.54 0.02
C CYS A 440 6.95 -24.90 0.72
N GLN A 441 5.92 -25.71 0.42
CA GLN A 441 5.80 -27.08 0.94
C GLN A 441 6.87 -28.00 0.36
N GLU A 442 7.16 -27.90 -0.93
CA GLU A 442 8.26 -28.65 -1.57
C GLU A 442 9.62 -28.25 -0.97
N GLU A 443 9.87 -26.96 -0.76
CA GLU A 443 11.08 -26.46 -0.11
C GLU A 443 11.20 -26.98 1.33
N MET A 444 10.11 -27.00 2.09
CA MET A 444 10.04 -27.59 3.42
C MET A 444 10.45 -29.08 3.41
N ILE A 445 9.87 -29.87 2.51
CA ILE A 445 10.19 -31.31 2.39
C ILE A 445 11.67 -31.49 2.02
N ASN A 446 12.21 -30.69 1.10
CA ASN A 446 13.63 -30.76 0.73
C ASN A 446 14.56 -30.45 1.91
N LEU A 447 14.19 -29.47 2.74
CA LEU A 447 14.95 -29.11 3.94
C LEU A 447 14.84 -30.19 5.03
N GLU A 448 13.68 -30.83 5.18
CA GLU A 448 13.51 -31.99 6.06
C GLU A 448 14.42 -33.14 5.63
N ASP A 449 14.47 -33.45 4.34
CA ASP A 449 15.36 -34.48 3.78
C ASP A 449 16.85 -34.13 3.97
N GLU A 450 17.23 -32.86 3.80
CA GLU A 450 18.61 -32.40 4.07
C GLU A 450 18.95 -32.53 5.55
N ALA A 451 18.05 -32.12 6.44
CA ALA A 451 18.25 -32.25 7.89
C ALA A 451 18.41 -33.72 8.31
N HIS A 452 17.64 -34.64 7.70
CA HIS A 452 17.79 -36.07 7.91
C HIS A 452 19.16 -36.58 7.43
N ARG A 453 19.59 -36.21 6.22
CA ARG A 453 20.92 -36.58 5.70
C ARG A 453 22.05 -36.06 6.57
N GLU A 454 21.99 -34.79 6.98
CA GLU A 454 22.98 -34.23 7.91
C GLU A 454 22.99 -34.94 9.27
N ALA A 455 21.83 -35.39 9.77
CA ALA A 455 21.76 -36.12 11.03
C ALA A 455 22.43 -37.50 10.92
N GLU A 456 22.25 -38.19 9.79
CA GLU A 456 22.93 -39.45 9.49
C GLU A 456 24.45 -39.26 9.39
N GLU A 457 24.91 -38.23 8.66
CA GLU A 457 26.33 -37.90 8.57
C GLU A 457 26.93 -37.56 9.95
N LYS A 458 26.24 -36.76 10.76
CA LYS A 458 26.64 -36.46 12.14
C LYS A 458 26.75 -37.71 12.99
N ALA A 459 25.84 -38.69 12.81
CA ALA A 459 25.90 -39.96 13.53
C ALA A 459 27.12 -40.80 13.10
N LEU A 460 27.37 -40.92 11.79
CA LEU A 460 28.53 -41.64 11.26
C LEU A 460 29.85 -41.02 11.71
N LEU A 461 29.95 -39.69 11.70
CA LEU A 461 31.14 -38.98 12.17
C LEU A 461 31.38 -39.16 13.67
N ARG A 462 30.32 -39.17 14.48
CA ARG A 462 30.43 -39.48 15.93
C ARG A 462 30.95 -40.90 16.14
N GLU A 463 30.41 -41.88 15.42
CA GLU A 463 30.88 -43.26 15.51
C GLU A 463 32.35 -43.41 15.08
N ALA A 464 32.75 -42.76 13.99
CA ALA A 464 34.14 -42.75 13.54
C ALA A 464 35.08 -42.12 14.59
N LEU A 465 34.65 -41.03 15.22
CA LEU A 465 35.39 -40.35 16.27
C LEU A 465 35.54 -41.23 17.53
N GLU A 466 34.47 -41.91 17.94
CA GLU A 466 34.51 -42.87 19.06
C GLU A 466 35.47 -44.03 18.77
N ARG A 467 35.43 -44.62 17.57
CA ARG A 467 36.37 -45.67 17.15
C ARG A 467 37.83 -45.18 17.21
N MET A 468 38.08 -43.96 16.74
CA MET A 468 39.43 -43.36 16.74
C MET A 468 39.93 -43.09 18.16
N GLN A 469 39.04 -42.63 19.06
CA GLN A 469 39.36 -42.45 20.48
C GLN A 469 39.71 -43.77 21.15
N LEU A 470 38.94 -44.83 20.89
CA LEU A 470 39.23 -46.17 21.40
C LEU A 470 40.61 -46.68 20.92
N GLN A 471 40.94 -46.51 19.64
CA GLN A 471 42.25 -46.86 19.10
C GLN A 471 43.38 -46.06 19.76
N LEU A 472 43.20 -44.74 19.90
CA LEU A 472 44.18 -43.87 20.55
C LEU A 472 44.43 -44.29 22.01
N ASP A 473 43.38 -44.65 22.73
CA ASP A 473 43.50 -45.10 24.12
C ASP A 473 44.17 -46.47 24.24
N GLN A 474 43.92 -47.39 23.31
CA GLN A 474 44.68 -48.65 23.20
C GLN A 474 46.17 -48.37 22.95
N GLU A 475 46.50 -47.51 21.99
CA GLU A 475 47.88 -47.09 21.70
C GLU A 475 48.57 -46.46 22.91
N LYS A 476 47.87 -45.56 23.63
CA LYS A 476 48.40 -44.99 24.89
C LYS A 476 48.69 -46.07 25.93
N ARG A 477 47.81 -47.07 26.07
CA ARG A 477 48.01 -48.21 26.99
C ARG A 477 49.22 -49.04 26.58
N LEU A 478 49.35 -49.39 25.30
CA LEU A 478 50.49 -50.14 24.75
C LEU A 478 51.80 -49.37 24.94
N ARG A 479 51.83 -48.07 24.63
CA ARG A 479 53.00 -47.20 24.86
C ARG A 479 53.40 -47.15 26.34
N ARG A 480 52.43 -47.08 27.25
CA ARG A 480 52.70 -47.12 28.70
C ARG A 480 53.28 -48.48 29.12
N ALA A 481 52.76 -49.58 28.60
CA ALA A 481 53.29 -50.92 28.85
C ALA A 481 54.72 -51.08 28.31
N ALA A 482 54.98 -50.66 27.08
CA ALA A 482 56.31 -50.69 26.46
C ALA A 482 57.34 -49.86 27.22
N LYS A 483 56.94 -48.68 27.76
CA LYS A 483 57.81 -47.87 28.63
C LYS A 483 58.18 -48.60 29.93
N ARG A 484 57.27 -49.38 30.50
CA ARG A 484 57.51 -50.17 31.72
C ARG A 484 58.43 -51.38 31.49
N HIS A 485 58.50 -51.91 30.27
CA HIS A 485 59.38 -53.05 29.92
C HIS A 485 60.81 -52.61 29.51
N LYS A 486 61.05 -51.29 29.38
CA LYS A 486 62.35 -50.71 29.03
C LYS A 486 63.17 -50.25 30.25
N VAL A 487 62.65 -50.48 31.45
CA VAL A 487 63.31 -50.32 32.76
C VAL A 487 63.53 -51.72 33.31
#